data_AF-A0A2A9N7F1-F1
#
_entry.id   AF-A0A2A9N7F1-F1
#
_cell.length_a   1.000
_cell.length_b   1.000
_cell.length_c   1.000
_cell.angle_alpha   90.00
_cell.angle_beta   90.00
_cell.angle_gamma   90.00
#
_symmetry.space_group_name_H-M   'P 1'
#
loop_
_entity.id
_entity.type
_entity.pdbx_description
1 polymer ?
#
loop_
_entity_poly.entity_id
_entity_poly.type
_entity_poly.pdbx_seq_one_letter_code
_entity_poly.pdbx_strand_id
1 'polypeptide(L)'
;MATPPIYDGAMATCEGFINSCQLYISAKPQEFPNPQIKITWVLGFMQTSMAQLFRDHFLLNEPDQIKLLYQDIYKAFSDPNKQATAIQEITTIKQGSQSSEEHVQLFKQSFMRSGYGEIAGIHEFKWSLNSPLLDKCMAIPKLPVTLDKWYDLVIWLDCQWRQAVAERKVFAVHGSGSTGAQTSTMQHTGQQQWQPPAQPTQRDPNTMQVDWNWGTFTCYNCRQSGHMARVCQNL
;
A
#
# COMPACT_ATOMS: atom_id res chain seq x y z
N MET A 1 18.85 30.69 2.77
CA MET A 1 17.96 29.86 3.61
C MET A 1 16.53 30.07 3.18
N ALA A 2 15.72 29.01 3.17
CA ALA A 2 14.31 29.13 2.82
C ALA A 2 13.55 29.85 3.94
N THR A 3 12.72 30.82 3.57
CA THR A 3 11.82 31.52 4.49
C THR A 3 10.72 30.55 4.95
N PRO A 4 10.29 30.58 6.24
CA PRO A 4 9.19 29.75 6.71
C PRO A 4 7.90 29.97 5.90
N PRO A 5 7.08 28.92 5.70
CA PRO A 5 5.78 29.06 5.07
C PRO A 5 4.81 29.85 5.96
N ILE A 6 3.78 30.43 5.36
CA ILE A 6 2.65 30.98 6.12
C ILE A 6 1.98 29.85 6.89
N TYR A 7 1.73 30.08 8.17
CA TYR A 7 1.17 29.12 9.09
C TYR A 7 -0.29 29.47 9.42
N ASP A 8 -1.15 28.48 9.29
CA ASP A 8 -2.60 28.57 9.49
C ASP A 8 -3.06 28.00 10.84
N GLY A 9 -2.15 27.41 11.62
CA GLY A 9 -2.48 26.74 12.87
C GLY A 9 -2.81 25.27 12.70
N ALA A 10 -2.59 24.67 11.53
CA ALA A 10 -2.79 23.25 11.34
C ALA A 10 -1.81 22.43 12.20
N MET A 11 -2.33 21.39 12.84
CA MET A 11 -1.55 20.55 13.74
C MET A 11 -0.44 19.78 13.02
N ALA A 12 -0.75 19.26 11.83
CA ALA A 12 0.19 18.49 11.01
C ALA A 12 1.43 19.29 10.57
N THR A 13 1.32 20.62 10.48
CA THR A 13 2.40 21.51 10.02
C THR A 13 3.06 22.30 11.15
N CYS A 14 2.54 22.23 12.39
CA CYS A 14 3.02 22.97 13.55
C CYS A 14 4.53 22.79 13.79
N GLU A 15 4.99 21.54 13.84
CA GLU A 15 6.40 21.23 14.13
C GLU A 15 7.32 21.66 12.98
N GLY A 16 6.88 21.45 11.73
CA GLY A 16 7.61 21.92 10.56
C GLY A 16 7.76 23.45 10.53
N PHE A 17 6.72 24.17 10.92
CA PHE A 17 6.74 25.62 11.06
C PHE A 17 7.76 26.09 12.12
N ILE A 18 7.68 25.55 13.34
CA ILE A 18 8.60 25.89 14.44
C ILE A 18 10.06 25.63 14.04
N ASN A 19 10.34 24.45 13.49
CA ASN A 19 11.69 24.05 13.06
C ASN A 19 12.21 24.98 11.96
N SER A 20 11.35 25.36 11.01
CA SER A 20 11.72 26.31 9.95
C SER A 20 12.09 27.69 10.50
N CYS A 21 11.31 28.20 11.46
CA CYS A 21 11.61 29.47 12.12
C CYS A 21 12.94 29.41 12.89
N GLN A 22 13.15 28.37 13.69
CA GLN A 22 14.36 28.20 14.48
C GLN A 22 15.60 28.09 13.59
N LEU A 23 15.51 27.34 12.49
CA LEU A 23 16.59 27.17 11.52
C LEU A 23 16.96 28.51 10.88
N TYR A 24 15.97 29.29 10.44
CA TYR A 24 16.20 30.60 9.82
C TYR A 24 16.87 31.59 10.78
N ILE A 25 16.34 31.71 12.01
CA ILE A 25 16.88 32.59 13.05
C ILE A 25 18.33 32.18 13.40
N SER A 26 18.59 30.88 13.51
CA SER A 26 19.92 30.35 13.85
C SER A 26 20.95 30.62 12.75
N ALA A 27 20.54 30.60 11.49
CA ALA A 27 21.44 30.87 10.36
C ALA A 27 21.74 32.36 10.16
N LYS A 28 20.93 33.25 10.72
CA LYS A 28 21.05 34.71 10.55
C LYS A 28 21.00 35.47 11.87
N PRO A 29 21.90 35.17 12.84
CA PRO A 29 21.84 35.77 14.17
C PRO A 29 21.92 37.30 14.16
N GLN A 30 22.59 37.88 13.15
CA GLN A 30 22.73 39.33 12.98
C GLN A 30 21.40 40.04 12.65
N GLU A 31 20.46 39.39 11.96
CA GLU A 31 19.12 39.95 11.68
C GLU A 31 18.21 39.91 12.93
N PHE A 32 18.61 39.14 13.97
CA PHE A 32 17.81 38.87 15.15
C PHE A 32 18.54 39.19 16.47
N PRO A 33 18.99 40.44 16.67
CA PRO A 33 19.82 40.82 17.83
C PRO A 33 19.04 40.82 19.15
N ASN A 34 17.72 41.02 19.11
CA ASN A 34 16.89 41.08 20.32
C ASN A 34 15.77 40.02 20.28
N PRO A 35 15.25 39.58 21.45
CA PRO A 35 14.16 38.61 21.51
C PRO A 35 12.87 39.09 20.85
N GLN A 36 12.55 40.39 20.95
CA GLN A 36 11.30 40.94 20.43
C GLN A 36 11.22 40.86 18.90
N ILE A 37 12.29 41.17 18.17
CA ILE A 37 12.39 41.03 16.72
C ILE A 37 12.13 39.57 16.33
N LYS A 38 12.68 38.61 17.08
CA LYS A 38 12.42 37.19 16.82
C LYS A 38 10.95 36.84 17.00
N ILE A 39 10.33 37.31 18.11
CA ILE A 39 8.92 37.08 18.41
C ILE A 39 8.04 37.67 17.32
N THR A 40 8.17 38.97 17.03
CA THR A 40 7.38 39.66 16.01
C THR A 40 7.59 39.03 14.63
N TRP A 41 8.81 38.60 14.30
CA TRP A 41 9.09 37.94 13.03
C TRP A 41 8.39 36.59 12.91
N VAL A 42 8.44 35.73 13.95
CA VAL A 42 7.72 34.44 13.95
C VAL A 42 6.21 34.66 13.81
N LEU A 43 5.66 35.58 14.61
CA LEU A 43 4.26 35.96 14.57
C LEU A 43 3.82 36.51 13.20
N GLY A 44 4.73 37.13 12.45
CA GLY A 44 4.50 37.61 11.10
C GLY A 44 4.08 36.52 10.12
N PHE A 45 4.41 35.25 10.37
CA PHE A 45 3.99 34.11 9.52
C PHE A 45 2.65 33.50 9.92
N MET A 46 2.13 33.84 11.10
CA MET A 46 0.86 33.35 11.62
C MET A 46 -0.28 34.23 11.11
N GLN A 47 -0.62 34.10 9.83
CA GLN A 47 -1.45 35.08 9.12
C GLN A 47 -2.90 34.63 8.89
N THR A 48 -3.22 33.35 9.05
CA THR A 48 -4.54 32.82 8.68
C THR A 48 -5.14 31.96 9.78
N SER A 49 -6.47 31.79 9.74
CA SER A 49 -7.23 30.87 10.59
C SER A 49 -6.92 31.04 12.09
N MET A 50 -6.78 29.94 12.84
CA MET A 50 -6.52 29.96 14.28
C MET A 50 -5.15 30.54 14.63
N ALA A 51 -4.16 30.43 13.74
CA ALA A 51 -2.85 31.04 13.95
C ALA A 51 -2.94 32.58 14.01
N GLN A 52 -3.81 33.19 13.19
CA GLN A 52 -4.05 34.63 13.25
C GLN A 52 -4.63 35.07 14.60
N LEU A 53 -5.66 34.36 15.09
CA LEU A 53 -6.27 34.66 16.38
C LEU A 53 -5.29 34.50 17.54
N PHE A 54 -4.46 33.45 17.49
CA PHE A 54 -3.39 33.24 18.46
C PHE A 54 -2.41 34.41 18.46
N ARG A 55 -1.95 34.84 17.27
CA ARG A 55 -1.05 36.00 17.14
C ARG A 55 -1.67 37.25 17.77
N ASP A 56 -2.90 37.56 17.41
CA ASP A 56 -3.56 38.78 17.84
C ASP A 56 -3.77 38.78 19.37
N HIS A 57 -4.09 37.62 19.97
CA HIS A 57 -4.15 37.46 21.43
C HIS A 57 -2.78 37.56 22.10
N PHE A 58 -1.76 36.93 21.51
CA PHE A 58 -0.42 36.89 22.07
C PHE A 58 0.25 38.27 22.10
N LEU A 59 0.01 39.10 21.08
CA LEU A 59 0.50 40.48 21.03
C LEU A 59 -0.08 41.37 22.14
N LEU A 60 -1.27 41.06 22.67
CA LEU A 60 -1.87 41.81 23.78
C LEU A 60 -1.20 41.56 25.14
N ASN A 61 -0.47 40.45 25.28
CA ASN A 61 0.08 39.99 26.56
C ASN A 61 1.57 40.30 26.74
N GLU A 62 2.17 41.10 25.84
CA GLU A 62 3.60 41.48 25.80
C GLU A 62 4.59 40.41 26.33
N PRO A 63 4.78 39.33 25.57
CA PRO A 63 5.67 38.25 25.96
C PRO A 63 7.13 38.62 25.71
N ASP A 64 7.93 38.62 26.77
CA ASP A 64 9.32 39.08 26.74
C ASP A 64 10.33 37.97 26.38
N GLN A 65 9.85 36.76 26.06
CA GLN A 65 10.70 35.59 25.82
C GLN A 65 10.22 34.73 24.64
N ILE A 66 11.07 34.60 23.62
CA ILE A 66 10.84 33.74 22.46
C ILE A 66 10.62 32.26 22.84
N LYS A 67 11.21 31.82 23.96
CA LYS A 67 11.03 30.46 24.45
C LYS A 67 9.57 30.20 24.87
N LEU A 68 8.91 31.19 25.47
CA LEU A 68 7.50 31.12 25.84
C LEU A 68 6.61 31.07 24.58
N LEU A 69 6.92 31.87 23.56
CA LEU A 69 6.21 31.82 22.28
C LEU A 69 6.18 30.40 21.70
N TYR A 70 7.33 29.73 21.61
CA TYR A 70 7.35 28.36 21.07
C TYR A 70 6.61 27.37 21.96
N GLN A 71 6.67 27.51 23.28
CA GLN A 71 5.91 26.67 24.20
C GLN A 71 4.39 26.86 24.02
N ASP A 72 3.94 28.10 23.85
CA ASP A 72 2.52 28.42 23.68
C ASP A 72 2.01 27.97 22.30
N ILE A 73 2.79 28.16 21.23
CA ILE A 73 2.47 27.61 19.90
C ILE A 73 2.37 26.08 20.00
N TYR A 74 3.33 25.43 20.66
CA TYR A 74 3.32 23.98 20.82
C TYR A 74 2.08 23.52 21.58
N LYS A 75 1.74 24.17 22.68
CA LYS A 75 0.56 23.86 23.49
C LYS A 75 -0.74 24.08 22.74
N ALA A 76 -0.83 25.12 21.91
CA ALA A 76 -2.05 25.48 21.19
C ALA A 76 -2.28 24.63 19.93
N PHE A 77 -1.21 24.25 19.24
CA PHE A 77 -1.31 23.69 17.89
C PHE A 77 -0.62 22.34 17.68
N SER A 78 0.17 21.83 18.63
CA SER A 78 0.70 20.47 18.51
C SER A 78 -0.31 19.42 18.98
N ASP A 79 -0.13 18.20 18.50
CA ASP A 79 -0.84 17.05 19.01
C ASP A 79 -0.49 16.82 20.50
N PRO A 80 -1.45 16.87 21.43
CA PRO A 80 -1.19 16.63 22.85
C PRO A 80 -0.72 15.20 23.14
N ASN A 81 -1.00 14.26 22.24
CA ASN A 81 -0.73 12.83 22.37
C ASN A 81 0.23 12.31 21.28
N LYS A 82 1.22 13.11 20.83
CA LYS A 82 2.15 12.76 19.73
C LYS A 82 2.63 11.31 19.74
N GLN A 83 3.04 10.81 20.91
CA GLN A 83 3.56 9.46 21.02
C GLN A 83 2.46 8.41 20.80
N ALA A 84 1.28 8.60 21.38
CA ALA A 84 0.16 7.68 21.17
C ALA A 84 -0.30 7.70 19.71
N THR A 85 -0.35 8.87 19.08
CA THR A 85 -0.64 9.02 17.65
C THR A 85 0.39 8.29 16.80
N ALA A 86 1.69 8.47 17.08
CA ALA A 86 2.76 7.78 16.35
C ALA A 86 2.71 6.25 16.53
N ILE A 87 2.38 5.77 17.74
CA ILE A 87 2.15 4.34 18.02
C ILE A 87 0.94 3.83 17.23
N GLN A 88 -0.15 4.60 17.20
CA GLN A 88 -1.32 4.23 16.41
C GLN A 88 -0.98 4.17 14.91
N GLU A 89 -0.29 5.16 14.37
CA GLU A 89 0.18 5.16 12.98
C GLU A 89 0.99 3.91 12.65
N ILE A 90 2.05 3.60 13.42
CA ILE A 90 2.93 2.46 13.12
C ILE A 90 2.25 1.10 13.30
N THR A 91 1.30 0.97 14.24
CA THR A 91 0.59 -0.31 14.47
C THR A 91 -0.56 -0.53 13.47
N THR A 92 -1.10 0.54 12.89
CA THR A 92 -2.23 0.48 11.96
C THR A 92 -1.83 0.58 10.49
N ILE A 93 -0.61 1.04 10.18
CA ILE A 93 -0.12 1.13 8.80
C ILE A 93 -0.11 -0.26 8.15
N LYS A 94 -0.65 -0.31 6.92
CA LYS A 94 -0.68 -1.51 6.08
C LYS A 94 -0.25 -1.16 4.67
N GLN A 95 0.53 -2.05 4.05
CA GLN A 95 1.01 -1.89 2.69
C GLN A 95 -0.14 -1.78 1.67
N GLY A 96 -1.18 -2.61 1.81
CA GLY A 96 -2.36 -2.54 0.95
C GLY A 96 -2.01 -2.64 -0.54
N SER A 97 -2.46 -1.67 -1.34
CA SER A 97 -2.18 -1.57 -2.77
C SER A 97 -0.87 -0.85 -3.12
N GLN A 98 -0.19 -0.26 -2.13
CA GLN A 98 1.02 0.53 -2.34
C GLN A 98 2.18 -0.36 -2.77
N SER A 99 3.13 0.21 -3.52
CA SER A 99 4.43 -0.42 -3.70
C SER A 99 5.15 -0.56 -2.37
N SER A 100 6.08 -1.50 -2.29
CA SER A 100 6.89 -1.66 -1.09
C SER A 100 7.75 -0.44 -0.79
N GLU A 101 8.17 0.30 -1.83
CA GLU A 101 8.94 1.54 -1.66
C GLU A 101 8.11 2.65 -1.00
N GLU A 102 6.89 2.89 -1.51
CA GLU A 102 5.96 3.86 -0.91
C GLU A 102 5.62 3.49 0.53
N HIS A 103 5.33 2.21 0.78
CA HIS A 103 5.04 1.70 2.12
C HIS A 103 6.22 1.88 3.07
N VAL A 104 7.45 1.57 2.62
CA VAL A 104 8.66 1.76 3.42
C VAL A 104 8.87 3.22 3.80
N GLN A 105 8.61 4.17 2.91
CA GLN A 105 8.74 5.60 3.22
C GLN A 105 7.76 6.04 4.31
N LEU A 106 6.48 5.64 4.19
CA LEU A 106 5.47 5.93 5.21
C LEU A 106 5.81 5.27 6.55
N PHE A 107 6.24 4.00 6.52
CA PHE A 107 6.64 3.28 7.71
C PHE A 107 7.83 3.95 8.41
N LYS A 108 8.88 4.36 7.65
CA LYS A 108 10.04 5.10 8.20
C LYS A 108 9.60 6.37 8.91
N GLN A 109 8.66 7.11 8.33
CA GLN A 109 8.15 8.35 8.91
C GLN A 109 7.48 8.11 10.28
N SER A 110 6.58 7.13 10.37
CA SER A 110 5.91 6.81 11.64
C SER A 110 6.87 6.16 12.65
N PHE A 111 7.78 5.31 12.20
CA PHE A 111 8.79 4.68 13.05
C PHE A 111 9.68 5.70 13.77
N MET A 112 10.20 6.71 13.05
CA MET A 112 11.01 7.76 13.64
C MET A 112 10.29 8.54 14.76
N ARG A 113 8.95 8.64 14.69
CA ARG A 113 8.13 9.35 15.68
C ARG A 113 7.68 8.47 16.85
N SER A 114 7.64 7.16 16.64
CA SER A 114 7.12 6.19 17.63
C SER A 114 8.02 5.99 18.85
N GLY A 115 9.34 6.21 18.69
CA GLY A 115 10.34 5.90 19.72
C GLY A 115 10.58 4.39 19.91
N TYR A 116 10.09 3.53 19.02
CA TYR A 116 10.34 2.09 19.07
C TYR A 116 11.80 1.75 18.83
N GLY A 117 12.29 0.76 19.58
CA GLY A 117 13.57 0.12 19.30
C GLY A 117 13.51 -0.74 18.04
N GLU A 118 14.66 -1.03 17.45
CA GLU A 118 14.76 -1.73 16.16
C GLU A 118 14.03 -3.09 16.16
N ILE A 119 14.11 -3.86 17.25
CA ILE A 119 13.43 -5.17 17.36
C ILE A 119 11.92 -5.02 17.25
N ALA A 120 11.33 -4.05 17.97
CA ALA A 120 9.90 -3.76 17.89
C ALA A 120 9.54 -3.20 16.51
N GLY A 121 10.38 -2.35 15.93
CA GLY A 121 10.20 -1.84 14.58
C GLY A 121 10.17 -2.96 13.53
N ILE A 122 11.05 -3.97 13.62
CA ILE A 122 11.03 -5.14 12.72
C ILE A 122 9.73 -5.92 12.87
N HIS A 123 9.23 -6.09 14.10
CA HIS A 123 7.97 -6.76 14.36
C HIS A 123 6.80 -6.03 13.68
N GLU A 124 6.66 -4.72 13.94
CA GLU A 124 5.60 -3.91 13.33
C GLU A 124 5.74 -3.84 11.81
N PHE A 125 6.96 -3.73 11.29
CA PHE A 125 7.19 -3.70 9.85
C PHE A 125 6.68 -4.98 9.19
N LYS A 126 7.03 -6.17 9.73
CA LYS A 126 6.51 -7.44 9.22
C LYS A 126 4.98 -7.48 9.23
N TRP A 127 4.36 -7.04 10.32
CA TRP A 127 2.90 -6.99 10.47
C TRP A 127 2.22 -6.01 9.53
N SER A 128 2.94 -4.99 9.06
CA SER A 128 2.43 -4.00 8.11
C SER A 128 2.43 -4.49 6.65
N LEU A 129 3.20 -5.54 6.33
CA LEU A 129 3.32 -6.06 4.96
C LEU A 129 2.11 -6.89 4.53
N ASN A 130 1.91 -6.98 3.21
CA ASN A 130 0.95 -7.92 2.63
C ASN A 130 1.40 -9.37 2.87
N SER A 131 0.48 -10.25 3.28
CA SER A 131 0.80 -11.65 3.64
C SER A 131 1.60 -12.40 2.57
N PRO A 132 1.26 -12.35 1.26
CA PRO A 132 2.03 -13.07 0.24
C PRO A 132 3.48 -12.59 0.10
N LEU A 133 3.75 -11.31 0.38
CA LEU A 133 5.10 -10.76 0.36
C LEU A 133 5.86 -11.16 1.61
N LEU A 134 5.21 -11.11 2.78
CA LEU A 134 5.78 -11.58 4.04
C LEU A 134 6.14 -13.07 3.96
N ASP A 135 5.28 -13.92 3.41
CA ASP A 135 5.52 -15.35 3.25
C ASP A 135 6.79 -15.61 2.43
N LYS A 136 6.98 -14.86 1.34
CA LYS A 136 8.22 -14.93 0.53
C LYS A 136 9.45 -14.47 1.29
N CYS A 137 9.34 -13.44 2.12
CA CYS A 137 10.45 -13.00 2.97
C CYS A 137 10.83 -14.10 3.96
N MET A 138 9.83 -14.73 4.60
CA MET A 138 10.03 -15.76 5.62
C MET A 138 10.61 -17.07 5.06
N ALA A 139 10.52 -17.30 3.74
CA ALA A 139 11.16 -18.43 3.06
C ALA A 139 12.68 -18.27 2.88
N ILE A 140 13.26 -17.10 3.21
CA ILE A 140 14.70 -16.85 3.05
C ILE A 140 15.47 -17.44 4.24
N PRO A 141 16.47 -18.33 4.03
CA PRO A 141 17.15 -19.03 5.12
C PRO A 141 17.88 -18.13 6.12
N LYS A 142 18.37 -16.97 5.67
CA LYS A 142 19.05 -15.99 6.52
C LYS A 142 18.27 -14.69 6.52
N LEU A 143 17.37 -14.57 7.50
CA LEU A 143 16.54 -13.38 7.63
C LEU A 143 17.36 -12.16 8.08
N PRO A 144 17.01 -10.95 7.59
CA PRO A 144 17.59 -9.73 8.09
C PRO A 144 17.36 -9.53 9.58
N VAL A 145 18.33 -8.89 10.25
CA VAL A 145 18.27 -8.54 11.67
C VAL A 145 18.23 -7.04 11.93
N THR A 146 18.27 -6.23 10.87
CA THR A 146 18.17 -4.77 10.92
C THR A 146 17.02 -4.28 10.06
N LEU A 147 16.40 -3.17 10.45
CA LEU A 147 15.28 -2.59 9.71
C LEU A 147 15.68 -2.22 8.27
N ASP A 148 16.86 -1.63 8.08
CA ASP A 148 17.31 -1.23 6.75
C ASP A 148 17.42 -2.42 5.78
N LYS A 149 17.96 -3.55 6.25
CA LYS A 149 18.03 -4.77 5.44
C LYS A 149 16.65 -5.39 5.20
N TRP A 150 15.70 -5.21 6.13
CA TRP A 150 14.30 -5.59 5.91
C TRP A 150 13.67 -4.74 4.80
N TYR A 151 13.92 -3.43 4.79
CA TYR A 151 13.43 -2.53 3.74
C TYR A 151 13.97 -2.94 2.36
N ASP A 152 15.29 -3.13 2.24
CA ASP A 152 15.94 -3.52 0.99
C ASP A 152 15.37 -4.84 0.45
N LEU A 153 15.20 -5.82 1.33
CA LEU A 153 14.67 -7.13 0.96
C LEU A 153 13.24 -7.04 0.40
N VAL A 154 12.37 -6.32 1.11
CA VAL A 154 10.95 -6.21 0.75
C VAL A 154 10.78 -5.44 -0.57
N ILE A 155 11.52 -4.34 -0.74
CA ILE A 155 11.54 -3.56 -1.98
C ILE A 155 11.99 -4.44 -3.14
N TRP A 156 13.10 -5.17 -2.97
CA TRP A 156 13.62 -6.05 -4.01
C TRP A 156 12.61 -7.14 -4.42
N LEU A 157 11.98 -7.82 -3.46
CA LEU A 157 10.99 -8.87 -3.74
C LEU A 157 9.75 -8.34 -4.46
N ASP A 158 9.26 -7.16 -4.10
CA ASP A 158 8.13 -6.52 -4.76
C ASP A 158 8.48 -6.09 -6.19
N CYS A 159 9.65 -5.47 -6.40
CA CYS A 159 10.15 -5.15 -7.74
C CYS A 159 10.24 -6.40 -8.62
N GLN A 160 10.81 -7.49 -8.11
CA GLN A 160 10.89 -8.76 -8.84
C GLN A 160 9.52 -9.32 -9.19
N TRP A 161 8.55 -9.28 -8.27
CA TRP A 161 7.20 -9.74 -8.54
C TRP A 161 6.50 -8.88 -9.60
N ARG A 162 6.61 -7.55 -9.51
CA ARG A 162 6.04 -6.61 -10.48
C ARG A 162 6.65 -6.79 -11.87
N GLN A 163 7.96 -7.02 -11.94
CA GLN A 163 8.66 -7.33 -13.19
C GLN A 163 8.13 -8.63 -13.81
N ALA A 164 8.06 -9.72 -13.04
CA ALA A 164 7.57 -11.01 -13.53
C ALA A 164 6.11 -10.95 -14.01
N VAL A 165 5.26 -10.16 -13.34
CA VAL A 165 3.88 -9.91 -13.76
C VAL A 165 3.83 -9.15 -15.08
N ALA A 166 4.67 -8.12 -15.25
CA ALA A 166 4.73 -7.35 -16.49
C ALA A 166 5.20 -8.23 -17.67
N GLU A 167 6.25 -9.02 -17.48
CA GLU A 167 6.77 -9.94 -18.48
C GLU A 167 5.73 -10.99 -18.89
N ARG A 168 5.02 -11.59 -17.94
CA ARG A 168 3.95 -12.56 -18.23
C ARG A 168 2.84 -11.96 -19.10
N LYS A 169 2.47 -10.70 -18.87
CA LYS A 169 1.48 -9.99 -19.70
C LYS A 169 1.99 -9.82 -21.13
N VAL A 170 3.26 -9.46 -21.32
CA VAL A 170 3.87 -9.35 -22.65
C VAL A 170 3.87 -10.69 -23.37
N PHE A 171 4.28 -11.78 -22.72
CA PHE A 171 4.28 -13.11 -23.32
C PHE A 171 2.87 -13.61 -23.69
N ALA A 172 1.86 -13.31 -22.87
CA ALA A 172 0.47 -13.66 -23.17
C ALA A 172 -0.06 -12.93 -24.43
N VAL A 173 0.37 -11.68 -24.66
CA VAL A 173 -0.01 -10.92 -25.87
C VAL A 173 0.67 -11.48 -27.12
N HIS A 174 1.92 -11.94 -27.02
CA HIS A 174 2.67 -12.50 -28.15
C HIS A 174 2.32 -13.97 -28.45
N GLY A 175 1.82 -14.73 -27.47
CA GLY A 175 1.40 -16.13 -27.62
C GLY A 175 0.04 -16.33 -28.32
N SER A 176 -0.68 -15.26 -28.63
CA SER A 176 -1.99 -15.32 -29.30
C SER A 176 -1.90 -15.17 -30.84
N GLY A 177 -0.68 -15.07 -31.40
CA GLY A 177 -0.44 -14.95 -32.83
C GLY A 177 0.19 -16.21 -33.46
N SER A 178 -0.64 -17.07 -34.05
CA SER A 178 -0.29 -18.07 -35.09
C SER A 178 0.67 -19.22 -34.73
N THR A 179 0.12 -20.41 -34.50
CA THR A 179 0.39 -21.54 -35.42
C THR A 179 -0.80 -22.49 -35.44
N GLY A 180 -1.55 -22.46 -36.55
CA GLY A 180 -2.39 -23.59 -36.92
C GLY A 180 -1.49 -24.78 -37.26
N ALA A 181 -1.53 -25.81 -36.43
CA ALA A 181 -1.04 -27.14 -36.80
C ALA A 181 -2.27 -28.02 -37.00
N GLN A 182 -2.59 -28.22 -38.28
CA GLN A 182 -3.55 -29.19 -38.77
C GLN A 182 -3.17 -30.58 -38.25
N THR A 183 -3.96 -31.16 -37.36
CA THR A 183 -3.96 -32.62 -37.18
C THR A 183 -4.96 -33.20 -38.16
N SER A 184 -4.40 -33.62 -39.28
CA SER A 184 -5.06 -34.33 -40.38
C SER A 184 -5.82 -35.55 -39.88
N THR A 185 -7.10 -35.55 -40.19
CA THR A 185 -8.02 -36.67 -40.16
C THR A 185 -7.49 -37.81 -41.04
N MET A 186 -7.20 -38.97 -40.47
CA MET A 186 -7.19 -40.23 -41.22
C MET A 186 -8.48 -40.99 -40.91
N GLN A 187 -9.32 -41.09 -41.93
CA GLN A 187 -10.56 -41.85 -41.96
C GLN A 187 -10.25 -43.34 -42.02
N HIS A 188 -11.01 -44.15 -41.27
CA HIS A 188 -11.30 -45.52 -41.67
C HIS A 188 -12.77 -45.85 -41.41
N THR A 189 -13.54 -45.77 -42.51
CA THR A 189 -14.69 -46.60 -42.93
C THR A 189 -15.69 -47.15 -41.90
N GLY A 190 -16.97 -46.78 -42.05
CA GLY A 190 -18.10 -47.54 -41.50
C GLY A 190 -19.50 -46.90 -41.57
N GLN A 191 -20.08 -46.82 -42.78
CA GLN A 191 -21.52 -46.92 -43.14
C GLN A 191 -22.59 -46.05 -42.40
N GLN A 192 -23.13 -44.99 -43.06
CA GLN A 192 -24.44 -44.87 -43.74
C GLN A 192 -25.71 -45.13 -42.88
N GLN A 193 -26.60 -44.11 -42.73
CA GLN A 193 -27.99 -44.09 -43.24
C GLN A 193 -28.84 -42.85 -42.78
N TRP A 194 -29.28 -42.06 -43.77
CA TRP A 194 -30.44 -41.15 -43.99
C TRP A 194 -31.29 -40.45 -42.87
N GLN A 195 -31.61 -39.16 -43.13
CA GLN A 195 -32.44 -38.17 -42.38
C GLN A 195 -33.97 -38.27 -42.65
N PRO A 196 -34.87 -37.58 -41.90
CA PRO A 196 -35.41 -36.26 -42.32
C PRO A 196 -35.74 -35.25 -41.16
N PRO A 197 -36.18 -33.98 -41.45
CA PRO A 197 -35.97 -32.79 -40.60
C PRO A 197 -37.21 -32.26 -39.84
N ALA A 198 -37.02 -31.57 -38.70
CA ALA A 198 -38.05 -30.71 -38.10
C ALA A 198 -37.51 -29.61 -37.14
N GLN A 199 -37.66 -28.36 -37.58
CA GLN A 199 -37.99 -27.08 -36.92
C GLN A 199 -37.42 -26.61 -35.55
N PRO A 200 -37.33 -25.26 -35.37
CA PRO A 200 -36.53 -24.61 -34.32
C PRO A 200 -37.34 -24.39 -33.04
N THR A 201 -36.72 -24.56 -31.88
CA THR A 201 -37.32 -24.15 -30.61
C THR A 201 -36.36 -23.25 -29.84
N GLN A 202 -36.79 -21.99 -29.76
CA GLN A 202 -36.52 -20.93 -28.79
C GLN A 202 -35.47 -21.21 -27.70
N ARG A 203 -34.36 -20.46 -27.76
CA ARG A 203 -33.42 -20.29 -26.65
C ARG A 203 -34.03 -19.39 -25.57
N ASP A 204 -33.99 -19.86 -24.34
CA ASP A 204 -34.18 -19.07 -23.12
C ASP A 204 -32.91 -18.23 -22.84
N PRO A 205 -32.99 -16.92 -22.59
CA PRO A 205 -31.83 -16.07 -22.30
C PRO A 205 -31.17 -16.29 -20.94
N ASN A 206 -31.72 -17.10 -20.03
CA ASN A 206 -31.25 -17.19 -18.64
C ASN A 206 -30.59 -18.52 -18.21
N THR A 207 -30.07 -19.32 -19.14
CA THR A 207 -29.20 -20.46 -18.77
C THR A 207 -27.73 -20.04 -18.75
N MET A 208 -27.14 -19.93 -17.56
CA MET A 208 -25.68 -19.91 -17.40
C MET A 208 -25.14 -21.29 -17.74
N GLN A 209 -24.43 -21.38 -18.86
CA GLN A 209 -23.67 -22.55 -19.28
C GLN A 209 -22.47 -22.70 -18.33
N VAL A 210 -22.58 -23.60 -17.35
CA VAL A 210 -21.44 -23.98 -16.52
C VAL A 210 -20.62 -24.97 -17.31
N ASP A 211 -19.46 -24.53 -17.78
CA ASP A 211 -18.45 -25.37 -18.44
C ASP A 211 -17.82 -26.31 -17.40
N TRP A 212 -18.57 -27.34 -17.04
CA TRP A 212 -18.07 -28.43 -16.21
C TRP A 212 -17.28 -29.36 -17.12
N ASN A 213 -15.98 -29.09 -17.23
CA ASN A 213 -14.99 -30.00 -17.76
C ASN A 213 -14.81 -31.19 -16.80
N TRP A 214 -15.84 -32.04 -16.66
CA TRP A 214 -15.75 -33.33 -16.00
C TRP A 214 -15.16 -34.29 -17.04
N GLY A 215 -13.87 -34.58 -16.88
CA GLY A 215 -13.26 -35.74 -17.54
C GLY A 215 -14.17 -36.95 -17.35
N THR A 216 -14.39 -37.66 -18.46
CA THR A 216 -15.31 -38.79 -18.58
C THR A 216 -15.23 -39.70 -17.36
N PHE A 217 -16.23 -39.66 -16.49
CA PHE A 217 -16.25 -40.50 -15.30
C PHE A 217 -16.42 -41.97 -15.72
N THR A 218 -15.48 -42.81 -15.30
CA THR A 218 -15.47 -44.24 -15.57
C THR A 218 -16.06 -45.03 -14.42
N CYS A 219 -16.90 -46.01 -14.72
CA CYS A 219 -17.48 -46.93 -13.75
C CYS A 219 -16.37 -47.74 -13.05
N TYR A 220 -16.36 -47.79 -11.73
CA TYR A 220 -15.35 -48.54 -10.97
C TYR A 220 -15.45 -50.07 -11.15
N ASN A 221 -16.61 -50.61 -11.54
CA ASN A 221 -16.80 -52.05 -11.71
C ASN A 221 -16.37 -52.53 -13.11
N CYS A 222 -16.75 -51.84 -14.19
CA CYS A 222 -16.48 -52.28 -15.57
C CYS A 222 -15.52 -51.38 -16.35
N ARG A 223 -15.04 -50.28 -15.74
CA ARG A 223 -14.13 -49.28 -16.32
C ARG A 223 -14.63 -48.58 -17.59
N GLN A 224 -15.91 -48.74 -17.95
CA GLN A 224 -16.54 -48.01 -19.05
C GLN A 224 -17.00 -46.61 -18.61
N SER A 225 -16.89 -45.62 -19.49
CA SER A 225 -17.32 -44.24 -19.25
C SER A 225 -18.83 -44.08 -19.39
N GLY A 226 -19.43 -43.17 -18.61
CA GLY A 226 -20.83 -42.75 -18.79
C GLY A 226 -21.83 -43.29 -17.78
N HIS A 227 -21.40 -44.09 -16.79
CA HIS A 227 -22.25 -44.49 -15.66
C HIS A 227 -21.44 -44.73 -14.37
N MET A 228 -22.09 -44.58 -13.21
CA MET A 228 -21.48 -44.84 -11.91
C MET A 228 -21.69 -46.30 -11.51
N ALA A 229 -20.81 -46.86 -10.66
CA ALA A 229 -20.82 -48.28 -10.27
C ALA A 229 -22.18 -48.79 -9.77
N ARG A 230 -22.96 -47.92 -9.10
CA ARG A 230 -24.31 -48.23 -8.61
C ARG A 230 -25.37 -48.50 -9.70
N VAL A 231 -25.10 -48.12 -10.95
CA VAL A 231 -26.02 -48.28 -12.10
C VAL A 231 -25.44 -49.23 -13.16
N CYS A 232 -24.39 -49.98 -12.81
CA CYS A 232 -23.77 -50.94 -13.72
C CYS A 232 -24.67 -52.18 -13.88
N GLN A 233 -25.05 -52.52 -15.11
CA GLN A 233 -25.92 -53.67 -15.43
C GLN A 233 -25.16 -54.99 -15.62
N ASN A 234 -23.82 -54.97 -15.56
CA ASN A 234 -23.00 -56.17 -15.58
C ASN A 234 -22.46 -56.40 -14.17
N LEU A 235 -22.99 -57.43 -13.49
CA LEU A 235 -22.38 -58.02 -12.30
C LEU A 235 -21.32 -59.04 -12.73
#